data_AF-A0A4J1Y713-F1
#
_entry.id   AF-A0A4J1Y713-F1
#
_cell.length_a   1.000
_cell.length_b   1.000
_cell.length_c   1.000
_cell.angle_alpha   90.00
_cell.angle_beta   90.00
_cell.angle_gamma   90.00
#
_symmetry.space_group_name_H-M   'P 1'
#
loop_
_entity.id
_entity.type
_entity.pdbx_description
1 polymer ?
#
loop_
_entity_poly.entity_id
_entity_poly.type
_entity_poly.pdbx_seq_one_letter_code
_entity_poly.pdbx_strand_id
1 'polypeptide(L)'
;MGISVAKGEYITIVDSDDIVKENMIETLYQQVQEKDADVVIGNYYNYDESDGNFYFYVTGQDFCVEELAIQEIINRQAGDWKFNSSAFILPTFKLIKKELFNDVHFSNGRRFDDEATMHRFYLLASKIVFINDNLYLYRRRSGSIMRTEFDLSWARDIVEVFSKKISDCVLAGLDVSVLRIRFVNLLKDYKQTLEYHQLTDTEEYKDICFRLKLFFDAEQRNGKS
;
A
#
# COMPACT_ATOMS: atom_id res chain seq x y z
N MET A 1 20.04 -0.39 4.14
CA MET A 1 21.13 -0.61 5.13
C MET A 1 20.63 -1.24 6.44
N GLY A 2 19.47 -0.85 6.99
CA GLY A 2 18.95 -1.45 8.23
C GLY A 2 18.61 -2.95 8.12
N ILE A 3 17.92 -3.36 7.04
CA ILE A 3 17.50 -4.75 6.82
C ILE A 3 18.69 -5.72 6.80
N SER A 4 19.79 -5.36 6.14
CA SER A 4 20.96 -6.23 5.98
C SER A 4 21.73 -6.52 7.29
N VAL A 5 21.58 -5.67 8.30
CA VAL A 5 22.26 -5.84 9.60
C VAL A 5 21.33 -6.35 10.71
N ALA A 6 20.02 -6.45 10.43
CA ALA A 6 19.03 -6.94 11.38
C ALA A 6 19.30 -8.41 11.74
N LYS A 7 19.22 -8.75 13.03
CA LYS A 7 19.46 -10.12 13.55
C LYS A 7 18.21 -10.84 14.05
N GLY A 8 17.10 -10.13 14.20
CA GLY A 8 15.83 -10.72 14.63
C GLY A 8 15.24 -11.65 13.57
N GLU A 9 14.38 -12.57 14.01
CA GLU A 9 13.61 -13.47 13.13
C GLU A 9 12.53 -12.71 12.34
N TYR A 10 12.10 -11.58 12.89
CA TYR A 10 11.16 -10.66 12.26
C TYR A 10 11.73 -9.25 12.20
N ILE A 11 11.27 -8.48 11.22
CA ILE A 11 11.64 -7.10 10.98
C ILE A 11 10.38 -6.24 11.08
N THR A 12 10.52 -5.09 11.75
CA THR A 12 9.56 -4.00 11.71
C THR A 12 10.25 -2.76 11.15
N ILE A 13 9.48 -1.95 10.41
CA ILE A 13 9.93 -0.67 9.87
C ILE A 13 9.21 0.44 10.62
N VAL A 14 9.96 1.46 11.01
CA VAL A 14 9.47 2.62 11.76
C VAL A 14 10.11 3.85 11.14
N ASP A 15 9.29 4.85 10.83
CA ASP A 15 9.78 6.12 10.33
C ASP A 15 10.26 6.99 11.51
N SER A 16 11.37 7.69 11.29
CA SER A 16 12.04 8.48 12.34
C SER A 16 11.20 9.65 12.87
N ASP A 17 10.15 10.01 12.13
CA ASP A 17 9.28 11.14 12.40
C ASP A 17 7.96 10.81 13.07
N ASP A 18 7.65 9.52 13.22
CA ASP A 18 6.42 8.98 13.76
C ASP A 18 6.57 8.48 15.19
N ILE A 19 5.46 8.03 15.79
CA ILE A 19 5.43 7.50 17.16
C ILE A 19 4.86 6.07 17.17
N VAL A 20 5.67 5.14 17.67
CA VAL A 20 5.27 3.77 17.96
C VAL A 20 4.52 3.73 19.30
N LYS A 21 3.34 3.11 19.34
CA LYS A 21 2.62 2.89 20.60
C LYS A 21 3.40 1.89 21.46
N GLU A 22 3.44 2.11 22.77
CA GLU A 22 4.25 1.31 23.71
C GLU A 22 4.02 -0.21 23.57
N ASN A 23 2.78 -0.63 23.29
CA ASN A 23 2.41 -2.04 23.15
C ASN A 23 2.46 -2.55 21.69
N MET A 24 2.86 -1.76 20.69
CA MET A 24 2.80 -2.18 19.27
C MET A 24 3.54 -3.49 19.02
N ILE A 25 4.80 -3.58 19.46
CA ILE A 25 5.64 -4.76 19.20
C ILE A 25 5.08 -5.98 19.93
N GLU A 26 4.67 -5.82 21.19
CA GLU A 26 4.06 -6.89 21.98
C GLU A 26 2.78 -7.41 21.31
N THR A 27 1.87 -6.52 20.91
CA THR A 27 0.61 -6.88 20.24
C THR A 27 0.84 -7.59 18.91
N LEU A 28 1.77 -7.11 18.09
CA LEU A 28 2.10 -7.76 16.81
C LEU A 28 2.78 -9.13 17.03
N TYR A 29 3.73 -9.20 17.96
CA TYR A 29 4.49 -10.42 18.23
C TYR A 29 3.63 -11.51 18.89
N GLN A 30 2.65 -11.14 19.72
CA GLN A 30 1.68 -12.10 20.25
C GLN A 30 0.96 -12.85 19.12
N GLN A 31 0.59 -12.17 18.04
CA GLN A 31 -0.04 -12.82 16.89
C GLN A 31 0.92 -13.73 16.12
N VAL A 32 2.20 -13.40 16.06
CA VAL A 32 3.21 -14.34 15.55
C VAL A 32 3.23 -15.62 16.37
N GLN A 33 3.28 -15.50 17.70
CA GLN A 33 3.36 -16.67 18.59
C GLN A 33 2.08 -17.52 18.56
N GLU A 34 0.91 -16.87 18.54
CA GLU A 34 -0.39 -17.56 18.59
C GLU A 34 -0.78 -18.19 17.25
N LYS A 35 -0.39 -17.56 16.13
CA LYS A 35 -0.86 -17.94 14.81
C LYS A 35 0.22 -18.52 13.93
N ASP A 36 1.51 -18.44 14.30
CA ASP A 36 2.63 -18.76 13.40
C ASP A 36 2.54 -17.96 12.10
N ALA A 37 2.40 -16.63 12.25
CA ALA A 37 2.21 -15.70 11.13
C ALA A 37 3.57 -15.32 10.52
N ASP A 38 3.64 -15.27 9.20
CA ASP A 38 4.80 -14.74 8.48
C ASP A 38 4.74 -13.20 8.39
N VAL A 39 3.53 -12.65 8.33
CA VAL A 39 3.30 -11.21 8.35
C VAL A 39 2.16 -10.87 9.30
N VAL A 40 2.38 -9.91 10.20
CA VAL A 40 1.34 -9.32 11.03
C VAL A 40 1.21 -7.85 10.69
N ILE A 41 -0.03 -7.42 10.41
CA ILE A 41 -0.36 -6.06 9.97
C ILE A 41 -1.18 -5.38 11.06
N GLY A 42 -0.67 -4.27 11.60
CA GLY A 42 -1.45 -3.36 12.45
C GLY A 42 -2.18 -2.28 11.66
N ASN A 43 -2.78 -1.34 12.38
CA ASN A 43 -3.35 -0.12 11.82
C ASN A 43 -2.74 1.12 12.51
N TYR A 44 -3.07 2.29 12.00
CA TYR A 44 -2.50 3.56 12.44
C TYR A 44 -3.56 4.66 12.48
N TYR A 45 -3.20 5.74 13.16
CA TYR A 45 -3.96 6.98 13.20
C TYR A 45 -3.01 8.15 12.94
N ASN A 46 -3.55 9.31 12.60
CA ASN A 46 -2.72 10.47 12.27
C ASN A 46 -2.79 11.51 13.39
N TYR A 47 -1.71 12.28 13.51
CA TYR A 47 -1.66 13.55 14.21
C TYR A 47 -1.23 14.62 13.21
N ASP A 48 -2.04 15.67 13.04
CA ASP A 48 -1.71 16.79 12.16
C ASP A 48 -1.23 17.98 12.98
N GLU A 49 0.02 18.38 12.79
CA GLU A 49 0.59 19.53 13.50
C GLU A 49 -0.02 20.87 13.09
N SER A 50 -0.60 20.94 11.88
CA SER A 50 -1.12 22.20 11.35
C SER A 50 -2.37 22.67 12.09
N ASP A 51 -3.15 21.73 12.63
CA ASP A 51 -4.35 22.03 13.42
C ASP A 51 -4.36 21.38 14.81
N GLY A 52 -3.37 20.55 15.13
CA GLY A 52 -3.19 19.92 16.43
C GLY A 52 -4.15 18.76 16.70
N ASN A 53 -4.83 18.21 15.69
CA ASN A 53 -5.84 17.18 15.86
C ASN A 53 -5.35 15.76 15.58
N PHE A 54 -6.03 14.80 16.20
CA PHE A 54 -5.87 13.37 15.94
C PHE A 54 -6.97 12.86 15.00
N TYR A 55 -6.59 12.07 14.00
CA TYR A 55 -7.50 11.50 13.01
C TYR A 55 -7.45 9.98 13.06
N PHE A 56 -8.57 9.40 13.49
CA PHE A 56 -8.73 7.95 13.64
C PHE A 56 -9.54 7.40 12.47
N TYR A 57 -9.02 6.35 11.83
CA TYR A 57 -9.77 5.60 10.81
C TYR A 57 -10.68 4.54 11.42
N VAL A 58 -10.34 4.09 12.63
CA VAL A 58 -11.01 3.01 13.35
C VAL A 58 -11.09 3.36 14.84
N THR A 59 -12.15 2.90 15.49
CA THR A 59 -12.41 3.08 16.91
C THR A 59 -12.29 1.75 17.67
N GLY A 60 -12.36 1.78 19.00
CA GLY A 60 -12.31 0.54 19.80
C GLY A 60 -13.43 -0.46 19.50
N GLN A 61 -14.56 -0.01 18.92
CA GLN A 61 -15.65 -0.90 18.48
C GLN A 61 -15.31 -1.67 17.21
N ASP A 62 -14.32 -1.19 16.44
CA ASP A 62 -13.90 -1.77 15.17
C ASP A 62 -12.75 -2.78 15.34
N PHE A 63 -12.30 -3.00 16.59
CA PHE A 63 -11.21 -3.92 16.89
C PHE A 63 -11.53 -5.34 16.40
N CYS A 64 -10.64 -5.90 15.60
CA CYS A 64 -10.68 -7.28 15.18
C CYS A 64 -9.28 -7.83 14.94
N VAL A 65 -9.17 -9.15 15.02
CA VAL A 65 -8.01 -9.91 14.57
C VAL A 65 -8.50 -10.89 13.51
N GLU A 66 -7.92 -10.82 12.32
CA GLU A 66 -8.33 -11.60 11.16
C GLU A 66 -7.12 -12.33 10.56
N GLU A 67 -7.25 -13.63 10.31
CA GLU A 67 -6.35 -14.33 9.38
C GLU A 67 -6.90 -14.10 7.97
N LEU A 68 -6.14 -13.44 7.12
CA LEU A 68 -6.62 -13.01 5.81
C LEU A 68 -6.00 -13.86 4.71
N ALA A 69 -6.84 -14.37 3.82
CA ALA A 69 -6.39 -14.96 2.57
C ALA A 69 -5.74 -13.90 1.69
N ILE A 70 -4.77 -14.30 0.86
CA ILE A 70 -4.03 -13.39 -0.01
C ILE A 70 -4.95 -12.58 -0.95
N GLN A 71 -6.02 -13.19 -1.48
CA GLN A 71 -6.99 -12.49 -2.34
C GLN A 71 -7.66 -11.32 -1.60
N GLU A 72 -8.04 -11.53 -0.34
CA GLU A 72 -8.67 -10.51 0.49
C GLU A 72 -7.70 -9.35 0.77
N ILE A 73 -6.43 -9.65 1.02
CA ILE A 73 -5.40 -8.64 1.24
C ILE A 73 -5.19 -7.78 -0.01
N ILE A 74 -5.11 -8.39 -1.20
CA ILE A 74 -4.95 -7.65 -2.46
C ILE A 74 -6.18 -6.77 -2.73
N ASN A 75 -7.39 -7.27 -2.46
CA ASN A 75 -8.62 -6.49 -2.59
C ASN A 75 -8.63 -5.29 -1.63
N ARG A 76 -8.32 -5.52 -0.34
CA ARG A 76 -8.22 -4.44 0.66
C ARG A 76 -7.13 -3.43 0.30
N GLN A 77 -5.97 -3.88 -0.19
CA GLN A 77 -4.89 -3.00 -0.67
C GLN A 77 -5.33 -2.19 -1.89
N ALA A 78 -6.22 -2.72 -2.73
CA ALA A 78 -6.77 -2.02 -3.90
C ALA A 78 -7.92 -1.05 -3.56
N GLY A 79 -8.37 -0.96 -2.31
CA GLY A 79 -9.44 -0.06 -1.90
C GLY A 79 -10.76 -0.73 -1.55
N ASP A 80 -10.85 -2.06 -1.65
CA ASP A 80 -12.05 -2.81 -1.25
C ASP A 80 -12.00 -3.12 0.26
N TRP A 81 -11.98 -2.04 1.04
CA TRP A 81 -12.08 -2.11 2.48
C TRP A 81 -12.87 -0.91 3.00
N LYS A 82 -13.75 -1.15 3.96
CA LYS A 82 -14.63 -0.10 4.52
C LYS A 82 -13.87 1.00 5.27
N PHE A 83 -12.60 0.77 5.59
CA PHE A 83 -11.71 1.70 6.27
C PHE A 83 -10.53 2.09 5.36
N ASN A 84 -9.47 2.64 5.94
CA ASN A 84 -8.31 3.12 5.21
C ASN A 84 -7.38 2.00 4.70
N SER A 85 -7.45 1.68 3.41
CA SER A 85 -6.59 0.70 2.74
C SER A 85 -5.09 0.93 2.86
N SER A 86 -4.65 2.13 3.26
CA SER A 86 -3.22 2.42 3.48
C SER A 86 -2.57 1.51 4.52
N ALA A 87 -3.35 0.92 5.44
CA ALA A 87 -2.87 -0.10 6.37
C ALA A 87 -2.24 -1.31 5.64
N PHE A 88 -2.69 -1.63 4.43
CA PHE A 88 -2.15 -2.72 3.62
C PHE A 88 -1.04 -2.27 2.66
N ILE A 89 -0.78 -0.96 2.55
CA ILE A 89 0.21 -0.39 1.63
C ILE A 89 1.48 0.01 2.36
N LEU A 90 1.35 0.71 3.50
CA LEU A 90 2.51 1.25 4.21
C LEU A 90 3.32 0.13 4.87
N PRO A 91 4.67 0.17 4.88
CA PRO A 91 5.50 -0.87 5.49
C PRO A 91 5.57 -0.76 7.01
N THR A 92 5.25 0.41 7.56
CA THR A 92 5.22 0.68 9.00
C THR A 92 4.17 -0.17 9.72
N PHE A 93 4.27 -0.25 11.06
CA PHE A 93 3.30 -0.95 11.94
C PHE A 93 3.03 -2.41 11.56
N LYS A 94 4.05 -3.07 11.01
CA LYS A 94 4.05 -4.47 10.63
C LYS A 94 5.18 -5.21 11.30
N LEU A 95 4.97 -6.52 11.45
CA LEU A 95 6.02 -7.47 11.77
C LEU A 95 6.12 -8.45 10.60
N ILE A 96 7.25 -8.44 9.90
CA ILE A 96 7.46 -9.21 8.66
C ILE A 96 8.58 -10.20 8.91
N LYS A 97 8.35 -11.48 8.64
CA LYS A 97 9.36 -12.53 8.78
C LYS A 97 10.58 -12.20 7.94
N LYS A 98 11.75 -12.25 8.56
CA LYS A 98 13.01 -11.80 7.96
C LYS A 98 13.34 -12.54 6.66
N GLU A 99 13.00 -13.82 6.56
CA GLU A 99 13.28 -14.65 5.39
C GLU A 99 12.62 -14.11 4.11
N LEU A 100 11.48 -13.43 4.21
CA LEU A 100 10.81 -12.82 3.04
C LEU A 100 11.64 -11.70 2.40
N PHE A 101 12.55 -11.08 3.16
CA PHE A 101 13.46 -10.06 2.64
C PHE A 101 14.62 -10.62 1.81
N ASN A 102 14.74 -11.95 1.70
CA ASN A 102 15.70 -12.57 0.79
C ASN A 102 15.28 -12.37 -0.67
N ASP A 103 13.97 -12.33 -0.93
CA ASP A 103 13.41 -12.21 -2.29
C ASP A 103 12.75 -10.85 -2.54
N VAL A 104 12.35 -10.14 -1.48
CA VAL A 104 11.66 -8.85 -1.57
C VAL A 104 12.55 -7.71 -1.09
N HIS A 105 12.68 -6.68 -1.92
CA HIS A 105 13.49 -5.51 -1.66
C HIS A 105 12.74 -4.23 -2.00
N PHE A 106 12.88 -3.24 -1.12
CA PHE A 106 12.50 -1.86 -1.38
C PHE A 106 13.42 -1.25 -2.44
N SER A 107 12.86 -0.49 -3.37
CA SER A 107 13.61 0.17 -4.44
C SER A 107 14.07 1.56 -3.99
N ASN A 108 15.38 1.78 -4.00
CA ASN A 108 15.93 3.10 -3.65
C ASN A 108 15.48 4.15 -4.68
N GLY A 109 14.86 5.23 -4.20
CA GLY A 109 14.58 6.43 -5.01
C GLY A 109 13.24 6.43 -5.77
N ARG A 110 12.35 5.48 -5.48
CA ARG A 110 10.99 5.44 -6.03
C ARG A 110 9.99 6.17 -5.11
N ARG A 111 8.98 6.84 -5.66
CA ARG A 111 7.94 7.52 -4.86
C ARG A 111 6.90 6.55 -4.33
N PHE A 112 6.44 5.61 -5.15
CA PHE A 112 5.44 4.62 -4.77
C PHE A 112 6.07 3.28 -4.36
N ASP A 113 7.18 3.34 -3.63
CA ASP A 113 7.96 2.14 -3.31
C ASP A 113 7.20 1.17 -2.40
N ASP A 114 6.43 1.71 -1.45
CA ASP A 114 5.56 0.94 -0.56
C ASP A 114 4.54 0.10 -1.36
N GLU A 115 3.86 0.74 -2.31
CA GLU A 115 2.90 0.12 -3.22
C GLU A 115 3.58 -0.93 -4.12
N ALA A 116 4.79 -0.62 -4.59
CA ALA A 116 5.59 -1.49 -5.43
C ALA A 116 6.11 -2.73 -4.70
N THR A 117 6.21 -2.69 -3.38
CA THR A 117 6.92 -3.70 -2.60
C THR A 117 5.99 -4.55 -1.74
N MET A 118 5.04 -3.94 -1.03
CA MET A 118 4.30 -4.64 0.02
C MET A 118 3.47 -5.82 -0.46
N HIS A 119 2.90 -5.75 -1.67
CA HIS A 119 2.16 -6.87 -2.25
C HIS A 119 3.03 -8.13 -2.41
N ARG A 120 4.33 -7.98 -2.68
CA ARG A 120 5.26 -9.11 -2.85
C ARG A 120 5.53 -9.84 -1.54
N PHE A 121 5.64 -9.10 -0.43
CA PHE A 121 5.71 -9.73 0.89
C PHE A 121 4.47 -10.59 1.16
N TYR A 122 3.28 -10.10 0.80
CA TYR A 122 2.04 -10.85 1.00
C TYR A 122 1.95 -12.08 0.09
N LEU A 123 2.40 -11.97 -1.16
CA LEU A 123 2.39 -13.08 -2.12
C LEU A 123 3.33 -14.23 -1.70
N LEU A 124 4.42 -13.94 -0.98
CA LEU A 124 5.37 -14.95 -0.49
C LEU A 124 5.06 -15.46 0.91
N ALA A 125 4.20 -14.76 1.67
CA ALA A 125 3.82 -15.17 3.01
C ALA A 125 2.80 -16.33 2.95
N SER A 126 2.99 -17.33 3.79
CA SER A 126 2.05 -18.45 3.94
C SER A 126 0.88 -18.09 4.85
N LYS A 127 1.12 -17.25 5.87
CA LYS A 127 0.09 -16.78 6.80
C LYS A 127 0.23 -15.31 7.12
N ILE A 128 -0.88 -14.60 7.01
CA ILE A 128 -0.97 -13.16 7.24
C ILE A 128 -2.10 -12.88 8.22
N VAL A 129 -1.78 -12.16 9.28
CA VAL A 129 -2.74 -11.75 10.32
C VAL A 129 -2.87 -10.24 10.30
N PHE A 130 -4.10 -9.75 10.30
CA PHE A 130 -4.43 -8.34 10.41
C PHE A 130 -5.07 -8.04 11.77
N ILE A 131 -4.61 -6.97 12.41
CA ILE A 131 -5.12 -6.45 13.67
C ILE A 131 -5.64 -5.04 13.40
N ASN A 132 -6.96 -4.86 13.54
CA ASN A 132 -7.58 -3.54 13.38
C ASN A 132 -7.49 -2.71 14.66
N ASP A 133 -6.26 -2.45 15.12
CA ASP A 133 -5.97 -1.57 16.27
C ASP A 133 -5.02 -0.44 15.86
N ASN A 134 -5.20 0.72 16.48
CA ASN A 134 -4.37 1.90 16.30
C ASN A 134 -3.05 1.71 17.07
N LEU A 135 -2.07 1.07 16.41
CA LEU A 135 -0.78 0.71 17.01
C LEU A 135 0.34 1.70 16.70
N TYR A 136 0.08 2.66 15.81
CA TYR A 136 1.09 3.56 15.30
C TYR A 136 0.50 4.93 15.01
N LEU A 137 1.26 5.97 15.33
CA LEU A 137 0.87 7.35 15.11
C LEU A 137 1.72 7.96 14.01
N TYR A 138 1.07 8.20 12.87
CA TYR A 138 1.65 8.88 11.73
C TYR A 138 1.58 10.40 11.94
N ARG A 139 2.73 11.07 11.99
CA ARG A 139 2.83 12.49 12.32
C ARG A 139 2.95 13.35 11.06
N ARG A 140 1.89 14.09 10.74
CA ARG A 140 1.88 15.05 9.64
C ARG A 140 2.43 16.39 10.10
N ARG A 141 3.66 16.69 9.70
CA ARG A 141 4.35 17.92 10.08
C ARG A 141 4.01 19.09 9.17
N SER A 142 4.10 20.30 9.73
CA SER A 142 4.13 21.51 8.91
C SER A 142 5.38 21.50 8.00
N GLY A 143 5.16 21.53 6.68
CA GLY A 143 6.24 21.44 5.69
C GLY A 143 6.68 20.01 5.31
N SER A 144 5.85 18.99 5.59
CA SER A 144 6.14 17.61 5.16
C SER A 144 6.36 17.50 3.64
N ILE A 145 7.23 16.56 3.25
CA ILE A 145 7.68 16.31 1.87
C ILE A 145 6.51 16.04 0.90
N MET A 146 5.33 15.66 1.42
CA MET A 146 4.11 15.49 0.63
C MET A 146 3.57 16.78 -0.01
N ARG A 147 4.14 17.96 0.31
CA ARG A 147 3.87 19.23 -0.41
C ARG A 147 4.94 19.57 -1.46
N THR A 148 5.55 18.57 -2.07
CA THR A 148 6.40 18.75 -3.25
C THR A 148 5.54 19.08 -4.46
N GLU A 149 6.00 20.01 -5.30
CA GLU A 149 5.37 20.26 -6.60
C GLU A 149 5.33 18.97 -7.42
N PHE A 150 4.28 18.83 -8.22
CA PHE A 150 4.11 17.66 -9.09
C PHE A 150 5.33 17.45 -9.98
N ASP A 151 5.79 16.20 -10.06
CA ASP A 151 6.84 15.78 -10.98
C ASP A 151 6.28 14.76 -11.97
N LEU A 152 6.55 14.96 -13.26
CA LEU A 152 6.08 14.11 -14.35
C LEU A 152 6.47 12.64 -14.16
N SER A 153 7.62 12.36 -13.54
CA SER A 153 8.08 11.00 -13.25
C SER A 153 7.09 10.21 -12.39
N TRP A 154 6.22 10.87 -11.61
CA TRP A 154 5.21 10.21 -10.79
C TRP A 154 4.14 9.52 -11.65
N ALA A 155 3.78 10.12 -12.79
CA ALA A 155 2.85 9.52 -13.74
C ALA A 155 3.43 8.25 -14.38
N ARG A 156 4.73 8.27 -14.69
CA ARG A 156 5.44 7.09 -15.19
C ARG A 156 5.55 6.00 -14.11
N ASP A 157 5.89 6.39 -12.89
CA ASP A 157 6.12 5.48 -11.78
C ASP A 157 4.84 4.74 -11.38
N ILE A 158 3.70 5.44 -11.27
CA ILE A 158 2.42 4.80 -10.91
C ILE A 158 1.97 3.77 -11.95
N VAL A 159 2.18 4.05 -13.24
CA VAL A 159 1.87 3.11 -14.33
C VAL A 159 2.74 1.87 -14.22
N GLU A 160 4.04 2.05 -13.99
CA GLU A 160 4.97 0.93 -13.86
C GLU A 160 4.64 0.06 -12.64
N VAL A 161 4.42 0.69 -11.49
CA VAL A 161 4.09 0.01 -10.22
C VAL A 161 2.83 -0.83 -10.36
N PHE A 162 1.73 -0.25 -10.84
CA PHE A 162 0.49 -1.01 -10.97
C PHE A 162 0.53 -2.05 -12.09
N SER A 163 1.26 -1.79 -13.18
CA SER A 163 1.43 -2.80 -14.24
C SER A 163 2.17 -4.03 -13.73
N LYS A 164 3.25 -3.82 -12.95
CA LYS A 164 4.00 -4.91 -12.31
C LYS A 164 3.16 -5.63 -11.26
N LYS A 165 2.49 -4.89 -10.38
CA LYS A 165 1.62 -5.45 -9.34
C LYS A 165 0.50 -6.32 -9.92
N ILE A 166 -0.17 -5.84 -10.97
CA ILE A 166 -1.20 -6.64 -11.66
C ILE A 166 -0.58 -7.90 -12.26
N SER A 167 0.59 -7.79 -12.90
CA SER A 167 1.29 -8.95 -13.45
C SER A 167 1.64 -9.97 -12.37
N ASP A 168 2.19 -9.54 -11.24
CA ASP A 168 2.56 -10.40 -10.12
C ASP A 168 1.31 -11.12 -9.56
N CYS A 169 0.20 -10.40 -9.39
CA CYS A 169 -1.07 -11.00 -8.94
C CYS A 169 -1.67 -12.00 -9.96
N VAL A 170 -1.59 -11.70 -11.27
CA VAL A 170 -2.04 -12.62 -12.32
C VAL A 170 -1.20 -13.90 -12.31
N LEU A 171 0.13 -13.78 -12.19
CA LEU A 171 1.04 -14.93 -12.11
C LEU A 171 0.80 -15.77 -10.85
N ALA A 172 0.38 -15.14 -9.75
CA ALA A 172 -0.04 -15.80 -8.52
C ALA A 172 -1.45 -16.43 -8.60
N GLY A 173 -2.16 -16.28 -9.73
CA GLY A 173 -3.50 -16.85 -9.93
C GLY A 173 -4.62 -16.11 -9.20
N LEU A 174 -4.41 -14.84 -8.85
CA LEU A 174 -5.40 -14.02 -8.13
C LEU A 174 -6.36 -13.31 -9.09
N ASP A 175 -7.58 -13.07 -8.62
CA ASP A 175 -8.50 -12.16 -9.30
C ASP A 175 -8.00 -10.72 -9.14
N VAL A 176 -7.82 -10.06 -10.27
CA VAL A 176 -7.32 -8.68 -10.34
C VAL A 176 -8.43 -7.67 -10.65
N SER A 177 -9.70 -8.06 -10.55
CA SER A 177 -10.82 -7.19 -10.92
C SER A 177 -10.85 -5.90 -10.09
N VAL A 178 -10.74 -6.00 -8.75
CA VAL A 178 -10.69 -4.82 -7.87
C VAL A 178 -9.44 -3.98 -8.15
N LEU A 179 -8.28 -4.63 -8.28
CA LEU A 179 -7.00 -3.98 -8.57
C LEU A 179 -7.00 -3.25 -9.92
N ARG A 180 -7.64 -3.83 -10.94
CA ARG A 180 -7.84 -3.22 -12.26
C ARG A 180 -8.65 -1.94 -12.15
N ILE A 181 -9.76 -1.96 -11.40
CA ILE A 181 -10.58 -0.75 -11.18
C ILE A 181 -9.78 0.32 -10.43
N ARG A 182 -9.02 -0.06 -9.40
CA ARG A 182 -8.13 0.86 -8.68
C ARG A 182 -7.11 1.51 -9.62
N PHE A 183 -6.46 0.71 -10.46
CA PHE A 183 -5.49 1.22 -11.42
C PHE A 183 -6.13 2.21 -12.40
N VAL A 184 -7.31 1.91 -12.93
CA VAL A 184 -8.04 2.82 -13.84
C VAL A 184 -8.41 4.14 -13.16
N ASN A 185 -8.80 4.11 -11.90
CA ASN A 185 -9.09 5.34 -11.16
C ASN A 185 -7.82 6.19 -10.98
N LEU A 186 -6.69 5.57 -10.64
CA LEU A 186 -5.40 6.27 -10.58
C LEU A 186 -5.00 6.85 -11.94
N LEU A 187 -5.19 6.11 -13.03
CA LEU A 187 -4.94 6.62 -14.39
C LEU A 187 -5.79 7.86 -14.70
N LYS A 188 -7.06 7.90 -14.27
CA LYS A 188 -7.92 9.09 -14.42
C LYS A 188 -7.39 10.27 -13.61
N ASP A 189 -6.99 10.04 -12.36
CA ASP A 189 -6.47 11.09 -11.48
C ASP A 189 -5.19 11.71 -12.05
N TYR A 190 -4.27 10.87 -12.53
CA TYR A 190 -3.04 11.34 -13.18
C TYR A 190 -3.30 12.00 -14.53
N LYS A 191 -4.27 11.52 -15.32
CA LYS A 191 -4.69 12.22 -16.54
C LYS A 191 -5.14 13.65 -16.22
N GLN A 192 -6.01 13.83 -15.23
CA GLN A 192 -6.49 15.14 -14.81
C GLN A 192 -5.36 16.03 -14.29
N THR A 193 -4.42 15.45 -13.53
CA THR A 193 -3.23 16.16 -13.04
C THR A 193 -2.36 16.66 -14.19
N LEU A 194 -2.09 15.81 -15.18
CA LEU A 194 -1.31 16.20 -16.37
C LEU A 194 -2.02 17.27 -17.21
N GLU A 195 -3.35 17.21 -17.35
CA GLU A 195 -4.15 18.24 -18.02
C GLU A 195 -4.06 19.59 -17.28
N TYR A 196 -4.15 19.56 -15.94
CA TYR A 196 -4.02 20.76 -15.10
C TYR A 196 -2.66 21.43 -15.28
N HIS A 197 -1.59 20.64 -15.36
CA HIS A 197 -0.22 21.12 -15.61
C HIS A 197 0.11 21.38 -17.09
N GLN A 198 -0.86 21.24 -18.00
CA GLN A 198 -0.70 21.44 -19.46
C GLN A 198 0.35 20.51 -20.10
N LEU A 199 0.49 19.28 -19.59
CA LEU A 199 1.47 18.27 -20.02
C LEU A 199 0.86 17.23 -20.99
N THR A 200 -0.08 17.65 -21.84
CA THR A 200 -0.89 16.73 -22.69
C THR A 200 -0.16 16.20 -23.93
N ASP A 201 1.02 16.71 -24.23
CA ASP A 201 1.89 16.29 -25.33
C ASP A 201 2.95 15.26 -24.91
N THR A 202 3.08 15.00 -23.60
CA THR A 202 4.04 14.05 -23.01
C THR A 202 3.71 12.60 -23.35
N GLU A 203 4.72 11.73 -23.30
CA GLU A 203 4.56 10.29 -23.54
C GLU A 203 3.77 9.63 -22.40
N GLU A 204 3.95 10.10 -21.16
CA GLU A 204 3.20 9.66 -19.98
C GLU A 204 1.69 9.91 -20.16
N TYR A 205 1.32 11.11 -20.64
CA TYR A 205 -0.08 11.43 -20.91
C TYR A 205 -0.67 10.53 -22.00
N LYS A 206 0.06 10.33 -23.10
CA LYS A 206 -0.39 9.45 -24.20
C LYS A 206 -0.55 8.01 -23.76
N ASP A 207 0.37 7.47 -22.96
CA ASP A 207 0.28 6.10 -22.42
C ASP A 207 -0.92 5.95 -21.49
N ILE A 208 -1.14 6.91 -20.58
CA ILE A 208 -2.32 6.93 -19.71
C ILE A 208 -3.62 6.94 -20.54
N CYS A 209 -3.71 7.82 -21.55
CA CYS A 209 -4.87 7.88 -22.44
C CYS A 209 -5.09 6.57 -23.20
N PHE A 210 -4.02 5.94 -23.70
CA PHE A 210 -4.11 4.66 -24.39
C PHE A 210 -4.66 3.56 -23.48
N ARG A 211 -4.15 3.44 -22.24
CA ARG A 211 -4.63 2.45 -21.25
C ARG A 211 -6.08 2.67 -20.85
N LEU A 212 -6.48 3.92 -20.63
CA LEU A 212 -7.88 4.27 -20.36
C LEU A 212 -8.79 3.91 -21.53
N LYS A 213 -8.36 4.19 -22.76
CA LYS A 213 -9.10 3.78 -23.96
C LYS A 213 -9.29 2.26 -24.03
N LEU A 214 -8.22 1.48 -23.80
CA LEU A 214 -8.33 0.01 -23.75
C LEU A 214 -9.38 -0.46 -22.74
N PHE A 215 -9.40 0.13 -21.55
CA PHE A 215 -10.37 -0.19 -20.52
C PHE A 215 -11.81 0.09 -20.98
N PHE A 216 -12.09 1.31 -21.42
CA PHE A 216 -13.45 1.71 -21.79
C PHE A 216 -13.97 0.99 -23.04
N ASP A 217 -13.11 0.75 -24.04
CA ASP A 217 -13.46 -0.01 -25.22
C ASP A 217 -13.83 -1.47 -24.86
N ALA A 218 -13.16 -2.06 -23.87
CA ALA A 218 -13.47 -3.40 -23.37
C ALA A 218 -14.81 -3.44 -22.61
N GLU A 219 -15.07 -2.48 -21.72
CA GLU A 219 -16.35 -2.40 -20.98
C GLU A 219 -17.55 -2.24 -21.93
N GLN A 220 -17.41 -1.44 -22.99
CA GLN A 220 -18.46 -1.27 -23.99
C GLN A 220 -18.76 -2.54 -24.80
N ARG A 221 -17.76 -3.41 -25.01
CA ARG A 221 -17.95 -4.70 -25.70
C ARG A 221 -18.67 -5.69 -24.79
N ASN A 222 -18.27 -5.75 -23.52
CA ASN A 222 -18.83 -6.68 -22.54
C ASN A 222 -20.25 -6.29 -22.09
N GLY A 223 -20.61 -5.00 -22.10
CA GLY A 223 -21.96 -4.54 -21.80
C GLY A 223 -22.98 -4.72 -22.94
N LYS A 224 -22.57 -5.24 -24.11
CA LYS A 224 -23.43 -5.51 -25.27
C LYS A 224 -23.74 -7.00 -25.47
N SER A 225 -23.15 -7.89 -24.67
CA SER A 225 -23.43 -9.33 -24.62
C SER A 225 -24.37 -9.64 -23.46
#